data_AF-A0A7X3PL87-F1
#
_entry.id   AF-A0A7X3PL87-F1
#
_cell.length_a   1.000
_cell.length_b   1.000
_cell.length_c   1.000
_cell.angle_alpha   90.00
_cell.angle_beta   90.00
_cell.angle_gamma   90.00
#
_symmetry.space_group_name_H-M   'P 1'
#
loop_
_entity.id
_entity.type
_entity.pdbx_description
1 polymer ?
#
loop_
_entity_poly.entity_id
_entity_poly.type
_entity_poly.pdbx_seq_one_letter_code
_entity_poly.pdbx_strand_id
1 'polypeptide(L)' 'EREEGRGGFGYDPVFLDGRTGQCAALMSAGEKGRRSHRGRAARKLARLLGLQGAGAG' A
#
# COMPACT_ATOMS: atom_id res chain seq x y z
N GLU A 1 3.80 -12.41 19.14
CA GLU A 1 4.25 -11.59 17.98
C GLU A 1 4.16 -10.13 18.38
N ARG A 2 5.11 -9.28 17.93
CA ARG A 2 5.16 -7.86 18.30
C ARG A 2 4.52 -7.03 17.17
N GLU A 3 3.50 -6.25 17.50
CA GLU A 3 2.89 -5.29 16.57
C GLU A 3 3.77 -4.03 16.44
N GLU A 4 3.98 -3.54 15.22
CA GLU A 4 4.82 -2.36 14.96
C GLU A 4 4.11 -1.31 14.11
N GLY A 5 4.12 -0.06 14.59
CA GLY A 5 3.49 1.08 13.93
C GLY A 5 2.03 1.31 14.35
N ARG A 6 1.50 2.48 14.02
CA ARG A 6 0.12 2.90 14.34
C ARG A 6 -0.67 3.34 13.10
N GLY A 7 -0.05 3.32 11.92
CA GLY A 7 -0.68 3.71 10.67
C GLY A 7 -1.53 2.61 10.07
N GLY A 8 -2.48 3.00 9.21
CA GLY A 8 -3.31 2.04 8.49
C GLY A 8 -4.44 1.43 9.35
N PHE A 9 -4.76 0.16 9.14
CA PHE A 9 -5.87 -0.55 9.76
C PHE A 9 -5.69 -2.08 9.70
N GLY A 10 -6.44 -2.81 10.53
CA GLY A 10 -6.44 -4.28 10.54
C GLY A 10 -5.04 -4.83 10.85
N TYR A 11 -4.58 -5.78 10.01
CA TYR A 11 -3.32 -6.51 10.22
C TYR A 11 -2.05 -5.74 9.80
N ASP A 12 -2.15 -4.46 9.47
CA ASP A 12 -0.99 -3.68 9.05
C ASP A 12 0.20 -3.68 10.04
N PRO A 13 -0.01 -3.71 11.39
CA PRO A 13 1.09 -3.75 12.34
C PRO A 13 1.88 -5.07 12.36
N VAL A 14 1.35 -6.13 11.77
CA VAL A 14 1.98 -7.46 11.72
C VAL A 14 2.27 -7.93 10.28
N PHE A 15 1.78 -7.21 9.27
CA PHE A 15 1.97 -7.58 7.89
C PHE A 15 3.28 -7.01 7.34
N LEU A 16 4.29 -7.86 7.22
CA LEU A 16 5.61 -7.52 6.70
C LEU A 16 5.62 -7.40 5.17
N ASP A 17 6.15 -6.30 4.65
CA ASP A 17 6.50 -6.19 3.24
C ASP A 17 7.83 -6.91 2.96
N GLY A 18 7.79 -7.98 2.16
CA GLY A 18 8.98 -8.78 1.85
C GLY A 18 10.09 -8.05 1.09
N ARG A 19 9.88 -6.81 0.61
CA ARG A 19 10.93 -6.01 -0.05
C ARG A 19 11.62 -5.04 0.90
N THR A 20 10.91 -4.48 1.87
CA THR A 20 11.50 -3.52 2.83
C THR A 20 11.77 -4.13 4.20
N GLY A 21 11.17 -5.28 4.53
CA GLY A 21 11.22 -5.88 5.86
C GLY A 21 10.44 -5.07 6.92
N GLN A 22 9.62 -4.11 6.51
CA GLN A 22 8.84 -3.28 7.42
C GLN A 22 7.38 -3.71 7.47
N CYS A 23 6.75 -3.60 8.65
CA CYS A 23 5.31 -3.74 8.78
C CYS A 23 4.58 -2.63 8.01
N ALA A 24 3.45 -2.96 7.40
CA ALA A 24 2.68 -2.03 6.59
C ALA A 24 2.20 -0.79 7.40
N ALA A 25 2.01 -0.92 8.71
CA ALA A 25 1.61 0.18 9.59
C ALA A 25 2.72 1.22 9.85
N LEU A 26 3.96 0.92 9.47
CA LEU A 26 5.10 1.86 9.51
C LEU A 26 5.22 2.68 8.22
N MET A 27 4.51 2.29 7.15
CA MET A 27 4.58 2.99 5.87
C MET A 27 3.63 4.20 5.86
N SER A 28 4.06 5.30 5.23
CA SER A 28 3.12 6.39 4.91
C SER A 28 2.01 5.90 3.98
N ALA A 29 0.87 6.61 3.97
CA ALA A 29 -0.24 6.28 3.07
C ALA A 29 0.19 6.24 1.59
N GLY A 30 1.07 7.16 1.18
CA GLY A 30 1.62 7.21 -0.18
C GLY A 30 2.51 6.01 -0.50
N GLU A 31 3.43 5.63 0.40
CA GLU A 31 4.28 4.45 0.20
C GLU A 31 3.45 3.17 0.16
N LYS A 32 2.50 3.03 1.08
CA LYS A 32 1.57 1.90 1.11
C LYS A 32 0.74 1.83 -0.17
N GLY A 33 0.25 2.96 -0.69
CA GLY A 33 -0.46 3.03 -1.97
C GLY A 33 0.41 2.64 -3.17
N ARG A 34 1.69 2.95 -3.15
CA ARG A 34 2.63 2.54 -4.21
C ARG A 34 2.97 1.05 -4.12
N ARG A 35 3.18 0.50 -2.92
CA ARG A 35 3.73 -0.85 -2.72
C ARG A 35 2.69 -1.96 -2.53
N SER A 36 1.59 -1.68 -1.82
CA SER A 36 0.63 -2.71 -1.38
C SER A 36 -0.03 -3.46 -2.54
N HIS A 37 -0.51 -4.67 -2.26
CA HIS A 37 -1.33 -5.48 -3.17
C HIS A 37 -2.54 -4.68 -3.68
N ARG A 38 -3.21 -3.93 -2.79
CA ARG A 38 -4.34 -3.07 -3.14
C ARG A 38 -3.94 -1.98 -4.12
N GLY A 39 -2.82 -1.30 -3.88
CA GLY A 39 -2.29 -0.29 -4.80
C GLY A 39 -1.98 -0.84 -6.19
N ARG A 40 -1.39 -2.04 -6.27
CA ARG A 40 -1.11 -2.75 -7.53
C ARG A 40 -2.41 -3.11 -8.26
N ALA A 41 -3.39 -3.64 -7.54
CA ALA A 41 -4.70 -4.00 -8.09
C ALA A 41 -5.45 -2.76 -8.60
N ALA A 42 -5.47 -1.67 -7.83
CA ALA A 42 -6.10 -0.41 -8.23
C ALA A 42 -5.50 0.16 -9.51
N ARG A 43 -4.16 0.13 -9.67
CA ARG A 43 -3.50 0.53 -10.92
C ARG A 43 -3.85 -0.37 -12.10
N LYS A 44 -3.94 -1.69 -11.87
CA LYS A 44 -4.40 -2.64 -12.91
C LYS A 44 -5.84 -2.34 -13.32
N LEU A 45 -6.72 -2.11 -12.35
CA LEU A 45 -8.11 -1.74 -12.58
C LEU A 45 -8.22 -0.43 -13.36
N ALA A 46 -7.48 0.61 -12.98
CA ALA A 46 -7.46 1.89 -13.70
C ALA A 46 -7.07 1.71 -15.18
N ARG A 47 -6.11 0.83 -15.48
CA ARG A 47 -5.74 0.50 -16.86
C ARG A 47 -6.86 -0.19 -17.62
N LEU A 48 -7.56 -1.13 -16.98
CA LEU A 48 -8.70 -1.83 -17.60
C LEU A 48 -9.88 -0.89 -17.88
N LEU A 49 -10.07 0.11 -17.04
CA LEU A 49 -11.10 1.13 -17.19
C LEU A 49 -10.69 2.28 -18.14
N GLY A 50 -9.48 2.26 -18.70
CA GLY A 50 -9.01 3.34 -19.58
C GLY A 50 -8.68 4.66 -18.87
N LEU A 51 -8.52 4.65 -17.53
CA LEU A 51 -8.31 5.85 -16.71
C LEU A 51 -6.85 6.38 -16.74
N GLN A 52 -6.18 6.29 -17.89
CA GLN A 52 -4.79 6.75 -18.04
C GLN A 52 -4.75 8.26 -18.27
N GLY A 53 -4.84 9.07 -17.21
CA GLY A 53 -4.78 10.54 -17.36
C GLY A 53 -5.13 11.43 -16.18
N ALA A 54 -5.12 10.94 -14.94
CA ALA A 54 -5.30 11.81 -13.76
C ALA A 54 -4.12 11.64 -12.78
N GLY A 55 -2.92 11.95 -13.26
CA GLY A 55 -1.78 12.21 -12.39
C GLY A 55 -1.97 13.59 -11.77
N ALA A 56 -2.24 13.61 -10.46
CA ALA A 56 -2.20 14.80 -9.64
C ALA A 56 -0.84 15.51 -9.79
N GLY A 57 -0.90 16.80 -10.10
CA GLY A 57 0.10 17.75 -9.59
C GLY A 57 -0.06 17.96 -8.09
#